data_AF-A0A2G6DKG3-F1
#
_entry.id   AF-A0A2G6DKG3-F1
#
_cell.length_a   1.000
_cell.length_b   1.000
_cell.length_c   1.000
_cell.angle_alpha   90.00
_cell.angle_beta   90.00
_cell.angle_gamma   90.00
#
_symmetry.space_group_name_H-M   'P 1'
#
loop_
_entity.id
_entity.type
_entity.pdbx_description
1 polymer ?
#
loop_
_entity_poly.entity_id
_entity_poly.type
_entity_poly.pdbx_seq_one_letter_code
_entity_poly.pdbx_strand_id
1 'polypeptide(L)'
;MHTIRWLFKRPEILVAILALIAILLSWYVARHSPEHDAAKSHETEYVAVDSATTQQAETTQSKSNAEANQQAQSVTALAPVTESVEQVLEANAVETAGADSATDTAQVVVNSHSTEDLLLAAREAYWSDEFDRSVGFYQSLLKLDDHPAYKGELANVYWKQGKNQEAVDLYAEIAGWMAEQGRMAELMGIKVYADSVDPEKAAQIGQYLK
;
A
#
# COMPACT_ATOMS: atom_id res chain seq x y z
N MET A 1 -26.99 -12.51 -1.21
CA MET A 1 -25.70 -13.19 -1.52
C MET A 1 -25.87 -14.61 -2.10
N HIS A 2 -26.88 -14.87 -2.94
CA HIS A 2 -27.10 -16.21 -3.57
C HIS A 2 -26.54 -16.31 -4.99
N THR A 3 -26.41 -15.18 -5.68
CA THR A 3 -25.93 -15.09 -7.07
C THR A 3 -24.44 -15.44 -7.22
N ILE A 4 -23.60 -15.05 -6.25
CA ILE A 4 -22.15 -15.34 -6.28
C ILE A 4 -21.87 -16.84 -6.15
N ARG A 5 -22.59 -17.55 -5.26
CA ARG A 5 -22.43 -19.01 -5.10
C ARG A 5 -22.96 -19.80 -6.29
N TRP A 6 -23.88 -19.24 -7.06
CA TRP A 6 -24.34 -19.83 -8.32
C TRP A 6 -23.29 -19.70 -9.42
N LEU A 7 -22.57 -18.58 -9.47
CA LEU A 7 -21.50 -18.32 -10.44
C LEU A 7 -20.34 -19.33 -10.30
N PHE A 8 -19.94 -19.66 -9.07
CA PHE A 8 -18.90 -20.67 -8.81
C PHE A 8 -19.31 -22.11 -9.12
N LYS A 9 -20.60 -22.41 -9.29
CA LYS A 9 -21.07 -23.75 -9.70
C LYS A 9 -21.00 -23.98 -11.20
N ARG A 10 -20.72 -22.94 -12.00
CA ARG A 10 -20.68 -23.01 -13.46
C ARG A 10 -19.32 -22.54 -13.99
N PRO A 11 -18.28 -23.38 -13.95
CA PRO A 11 -16.95 -23.02 -14.43
C PRO A 11 -16.95 -22.55 -15.90
N GLU A 12 -17.88 -23.06 -16.70
CA GLU A 12 -18.09 -22.62 -18.10
C GLU A 12 -18.39 -21.12 -18.23
N ILE A 13 -19.16 -20.53 -17.30
CA ILE A 13 -19.47 -19.10 -17.32
C ILE A 13 -18.22 -18.28 -16.98
N LEU A 14 -17.38 -18.76 -16.06
CA LEU A 14 -16.11 -18.10 -15.73
C LEU A 14 -15.16 -18.09 -16.93
N VAL A 15 -15.04 -19.22 -17.65
CA VAL A 15 -14.22 -19.29 -18.88
C VAL A 15 -14.77 -18.36 -19.95
N ALA A 16 -16.09 -18.30 -20.15
CA ALA A 16 -16.70 -17.38 -21.11
C ALA A 16 -16.47 -15.91 -20.76
N ILE A 17 -16.55 -15.54 -19.47
CA ILE A 17 -16.26 -14.18 -19.01
C ILE A 17 -14.78 -13.84 -19.22
N LEU A 18 -13.85 -14.74 -18.86
CA LEU A 18 -12.42 -14.53 -19.07
C LEU A 18 -12.06 -14.39 -20.55
N ALA A 19 -12.66 -15.20 -21.42
CA ALA A 19 -12.49 -15.07 -22.87
C ALA A 19 -12.98 -13.71 -23.39
N LEU A 20 -14.14 -13.24 -22.91
CA LEU A 20 -14.67 -11.90 -23.24
C LEU A 20 -13.72 -10.79 -22.78
N ILE A 21 -13.16 -10.90 -21.57
CA ILE A 21 -12.18 -9.93 -21.05
C ILE A 21 -10.91 -9.94 -21.91
N ALA A 22 -10.40 -11.10 -22.30
CA ALA A 22 -9.23 -11.20 -23.17
C ALA A 22 -9.44 -10.56 -24.55
N ILE A 23 -10.62 -10.75 -25.16
CA ILE A 23 -10.99 -10.10 -26.43
C ILE A 23 -11.03 -8.57 -26.26
N LEU A 24 -11.63 -8.07 -25.18
CA LEU A 24 -11.70 -6.64 -24.90
C LEU A 24 -10.31 -6.02 -24.66
N LEU A 25 -9.44 -6.72 -23.93
CA LEU A 25 -8.06 -6.27 -23.69
C LEU A 25 -7.24 -6.24 -24.99
N SER A 26 -7.37 -7.28 -25.82
CA SER A 26 -6.72 -7.32 -27.14
C SER A 26 -7.16 -6.13 -28.01
N TRP A 27 -8.46 -5.79 -27.98
CA TRP A 27 -8.98 -4.65 -28.72
C TRP A 27 -8.56 -3.30 -28.16
N TYR A 28 -8.45 -3.19 -26.83
CA TYR A 28 -7.96 -1.99 -26.17
C TYR A 28 -6.48 -1.71 -26.49
N VAL A 29 -5.63 -2.75 -26.43
CA VAL A 29 -4.21 -2.64 -26.80
C VAL A 29 -4.06 -2.27 -28.27
N ALA A 30 -4.81 -2.91 -29.18
CA ALA A 30 -4.77 -2.60 -30.61
C ALA A 30 -5.20 -1.16 -30.95
N ARG A 31 -6.08 -0.56 -30.14
CA ARG A 31 -6.50 0.85 -30.30
C ARG A 31 -5.53 1.86 -29.71
N HIS A 32 -4.61 1.42 -28.86
CA HIS A 32 -3.68 2.29 -28.12
C HIS A 32 -2.22 1.98 -28.40
N SER A 33 -1.90 1.30 -29.51
CA SER A 33 -0.55 1.34 -30.07
C SER A 33 -0.37 2.71 -30.75
N PRO A 34 0.36 3.67 -30.14
CA PRO A 34 0.84 4.82 -30.88
C PRO A 34 1.74 4.30 -32.00
N GLU A 35 1.45 4.70 -33.23
CA GLU A 35 2.29 4.45 -34.38
C GLU A 35 3.70 4.96 -34.07
N HIS A 36 4.61 4.03 -33.81
CA HIS A 36 6.03 4.32 -33.96
C HIS A 36 6.28 4.39 -35.47
N ASP A 37 6.25 5.60 -36.00
CA ASP A 37 6.88 5.96 -37.26
C ASP A 37 8.35 5.52 -37.21
N ALA A 38 8.60 4.31 -37.70
CA ALA A 38 9.93 3.81 -37.97
C ALA A 38 9.88 3.08 -39.30
N ALA A 39 10.28 3.82 -40.33
CA ALA A 39 10.61 3.31 -41.65
C ALA A 39 11.37 1.98 -41.58
N LYS A 40 10.83 0.96 -42.27
CA LYS A 40 11.60 0.01 -43.08
C LYS A 40 10.65 -0.90 -43.86
N SER A 41 10.66 -0.70 -45.16
CA SER A 41 10.44 -1.69 -46.19
C SER A 41 10.97 -3.07 -45.78
N HIS A 42 10.11 -4.09 -45.75
CA HIS A 42 10.44 -5.39 -46.32
C HIS A 42 9.18 -6.18 -46.66
N GLU A 43 9.13 -6.51 -47.93
CA GLU A 43 8.23 -7.39 -48.65
C GLU A 43 8.40 -8.85 -48.17
N THR A 44 7.31 -9.52 -47.80
CA THR A 44 7.16 -11.00 -47.78
C THR A 44 5.69 -11.30 -47.50
N GLU A 45 4.91 -11.54 -48.57
CA GLU A 45 4.61 -12.87 -49.10
C GLU A 45 3.49 -13.56 -48.32
N TYR A 46 2.30 -13.50 -48.93
CA TYR A 46 1.09 -14.22 -48.55
C TYR A 46 1.30 -15.73 -48.68
N VAL A 47 1.02 -16.49 -47.63
CA VAL A 47 0.52 -17.86 -47.77
C VAL A 47 -0.68 -18.05 -46.86
N ALA A 48 -1.84 -18.14 -47.50
CA ALA A 48 -3.06 -18.65 -46.90
C ALA A 48 -2.94 -20.16 -46.71
N VAL A 49 -3.25 -20.67 -45.52
CA VAL A 49 -3.71 -22.06 -45.36
C VAL A 49 -4.88 -22.09 -44.38
N ASP A 50 -6.01 -22.42 -44.97
CA ASP A 50 -7.28 -22.86 -44.40
C ASP A 50 -7.17 -24.29 -43.87
N SER A 51 -7.85 -24.62 -42.76
CA SER A 51 -8.27 -25.97 -42.26
C SER A 51 -8.44 -25.90 -40.73
N ALA A 52 -9.64 -25.89 -40.16
CA ALA A 52 -10.62 -26.98 -40.00
C ALA A 52 -10.30 -27.98 -38.86
N THR A 53 -11.34 -28.28 -38.06
CA THR A 53 -11.66 -29.58 -37.43
C THR A 53 -11.40 -29.78 -35.92
N THR A 54 -12.51 -29.72 -35.17
CA THR A 54 -13.11 -30.73 -34.24
C THR A 54 -12.23 -31.71 -33.44
N GLN A 55 -12.43 -31.76 -32.12
CA GLN A 55 -12.73 -32.94 -31.25
C GLN A 55 -12.75 -32.46 -29.78
N GLN A 56 -13.85 -32.49 -29.03
CA GLN A 56 -14.63 -33.61 -28.47
C GLN A 56 -13.92 -34.38 -27.33
N ALA A 57 -14.58 -34.33 -26.16
CA ALA A 57 -14.54 -35.25 -25.01
C ALA A 57 -13.28 -35.34 -24.15
N GLU A 58 -13.43 -35.11 -22.83
CA GLU A 58 -13.56 -36.24 -21.90
C GLU A 58 -14.03 -35.82 -20.51
N THR A 59 -14.97 -36.62 -20.02
CA THR A 59 -15.62 -36.58 -18.71
C THR A 59 -14.73 -37.32 -17.71
N THR A 60 -14.44 -36.77 -16.55
CA THR A 60 -14.16 -37.60 -15.37
C THR A 60 -14.85 -37.01 -14.14
N GLN A 61 -15.93 -37.69 -13.81
CA GLN A 61 -16.73 -37.58 -12.62
C GLN A 61 -15.93 -38.18 -11.45
N SER A 62 -15.60 -37.38 -10.43
CA SER A 62 -15.16 -37.91 -9.14
C SER A 62 -16.00 -37.32 -8.02
N LYS A 63 -16.89 -38.17 -7.48
CA LYS A 63 -17.59 -38.00 -6.21
C LYS A 63 -16.67 -38.47 -5.08
N SER A 64 -16.49 -37.66 -4.04
CA SER A 64 -16.30 -38.10 -2.63
C SER A 64 -16.18 -36.84 -1.77
N ASN A 65 -17.12 -36.42 -0.92
CA ASN A 65 -17.61 -36.98 0.35
C ASN A 65 -17.07 -36.14 1.53
N ALA A 66 -17.99 -35.69 2.41
CA ALA A 66 -17.82 -35.34 3.84
C ALA A 66 -16.72 -34.30 4.23
N GLU A 67 -16.68 -33.58 5.34
CA GLU A 67 -17.38 -33.50 6.63
C GLU A 67 -16.94 -32.15 7.23
N ALA A 68 -17.86 -31.31 7.71
CA ALA A 68 -17.92 -30.88 9.12
C ALA A 68 -16.59 -30.97 9.91
N ASN A 69 -16.02 -29.83 10.30
CA ASN A 69 -15.68 -29.65 11.72
C ASN A 69 -15.56 -28.17 12.11
N GLN A 70 -16.39 -27.77 13.07
CA GLN A 70 -16.21 -26.58 13.88
C GLN A 70 -15.21 -26.91 14.97
N GLN A 71 -14.20 -26.08 15.21
CA GLN A 71 -13.70 -25.98 16.57
C GLN A 71 -13.10 -24.60 16.85
N ALA A 72 -13.82 -23.87 17.70
CA ALA A 72 -13.30 -22.78 18.48
C ALA A 72 -12.16 -23.27 19.37
N GLN A 73 -11.06 -22.53 19.41
CA GLN A 73 -10.09 -22.63 20.48
C GLN A 73 -9.76 -21.24 21.01
N SER A 74 -10.26 -21.02 22.23
CA SER A 74 -9.83 -20.03 23.19
C SER A 74 -8.43 -20.40 23.70
N VAL A 75 -7.50 -19.45 23.68
CA VAL A 75 -6.28 -19.45 24.49
C VAL A 75 -6.16 -18.06 25.10
N THR A 76 -6.53 -17.91 26.37
CA THR A 76 -5.64 -17.99 27.55
C THR A 76 -4.72 -16.78 27.62
N ALA A 77 -5.17 -15.82 28.44
CA ALA A 77 -4.42 -14.68 28.92
C ALA A 77 -3.33 -15.13 29.93
N LEU A 78 -2.13 -14.56 29.79
CA LEU A 78 -1.04 -14.69 30.75
C LEU A 78 -0.49 -13.30 31.09
N ALA A 79 -0.67 -12.96 32.38
CA ALA A 79 0.13 -12.14 33.30
C ALA A 79 0.77 -10.79 32.86
N PRO A 80 0.61 -9.71 33.67
CA PRO A 80 1.42 -8.51 33.58
C PRO A 80 2.75 -8.66 34.32
N VAL A 81 3.87 -8.43 33.63
CA VAL A 81 5.19 -8.26 34.23
C VAL A 81 5.35 -6.79 34.63
N THR A 82 5.56 -6.58 35.92
CA THR A 82 5.88 -5.29 36.53
C THR A 82 7.38 -5.26 36.80
N GLU A 83 8.12 -4.40 36.09
CA GLU A 83 9.55 -4.15 36.30
C GLU A 83 9.78 -2.68 35.87
N SER A 84 9.77 -1.70 36.77
CA SER A 84 10.81 -1.31 37.72
C SER A 84 12.19 -1.11 37.07
N VAL A 85 12.39 0.06 36.46
CA VAL A 85 13.74 0.60 36.23
C VAL A 85 13.77 2.05 36.69
N GLU A 86 14.35 2.22 37.87
CA GLU A 86 14.71 3.47 38.51
C GLU A 86 16.10 3.90 38.00
N GLN A 87 16.11 5.01 37.28
CA GLN A 87 17.02 6.14 37.44
C GLN A 87 18.47 5.85 37.88
N VAL A 88 19.40 5.88 36.90
CA VAL A 88 20.80 6.25 37.15
C VAL A 88 21.10 7.50 36.32
N LEU A 89 21.03 8.64 37.01
CA LEU A 89 21.63 9.90 36.60
C LEU A 89 23.09 9.84 37.04
N GLU A 90 24.03 9.82 36.10
CA GLU A 90 25.42 10.14 36.42
C GLU A 90 26.03 11.05 35.37
N ALA A 91 26.59 12.13 35.90
CA ALA A 91 27.06 13.31 35.23
C ALA A 91 28.20 13.03 34.24
N ASN A 92 28.12 13.65 33.07
CA ASN A 92 29.30 14.00 32.29
C ASN A 92 29.20 15.47 31.87
N ALA A 93 29.64 16.34 32.78
CA ALA A 93 30.04 17.69 32.49
C ALA A 93 31.57 17.69 32.33
N VAL A 94 32.04 17.79 31.09
CA VAL A 94 33.39 18.27 30.79
C VAL A 94 33.27 19.30 29.68
N GLU A 95 33.55 20.54 30.04
CA GLU A 95 33.85 21.66 29.16
C GLU A 95 34.93 21.28 28.14
N THR A 96 34.72 21.63 26.88
CA THR A 96 35.82 22.13 26.04
C THR A 96 35.27 23.21 25.13
N ALA A 97 35.63 24.44 25.47
CA ALA A 97 35.48 25.61 24.65
C ALA A 97 36.40 25.54 23.41
N GLY A 98 35.89 25.97 22.26
CA GLY A 98 36.69 26.48 21.15
C GLY A 98 36.97 25.51 19.99
N ALA A 99 36.03 25.43 19.04
CA ALA A 99 36.32 25.19 17.62
C ALA A 99 35.05 25.53 16.81
N ASP A 100 34.85 26.82 16.59
CA ASP A 100 33.73 27.34 15.80
C ASP A 100 33.94 27.02 14.31
N SER A 101 32.88 26.47 13.68
CA SER A 101 32.65 26.39 12.23
C SER A 101 33.30 25.27 11.38
N ALA A 102 33.35 24.01 11.85
CA ALA A 102 33.61 22.86 10.96
C ALA A 102 32.76 21.59 11.22
N THR A 103 31.87 21.57 12.21
CA THR A 103 31.20 20.33 12.67
C THR A 103 29.81 20.11 12.05
N ASP A 104 29.27 21.07 11.30
CA ASP A 104 27.90 20.99 10.78
C ASP A 104 27.78 19.99 9.61
N THR A 105 28.77 19.94 8.72
CA THR A 105 28.69 19.13 7.50
C THR A 105 28.79 17.62 7.76
N ALA A 106 29.56 17.19 8.76
CA ALA A 106 29.74 15.76 9.06
C ALA A 106 28.50 15.17 9.75
N GLN A 107 27.82 15.94 10.60
CA GLN A 107 26.62 15.49 11.29
C GLN A 107 25.42 15.41 10.34
N VAL A 108 25.31 16.34 9.38
CA VAL A 108 24.27 16.30 8.34
C VAL A 108 24.39 15.04 7.48
N VAL A 109 25.59 14.67 7.02
CA VAL A 109 25.78 13.48 6.16
C VAL A 109 25.47 12.16 6.89
N VAL A 110 25.86 12.03 8.16
CA VAL A 110 25.55 10.82 8.96
C VAL A 110 24.04 10.72 9.26
N ASN A 111 23.37 11.86 9.50
CA ASN A 111 21.93 11.90 9.73
C ASN A 111 21.11 11.65 8.47
N SER A 112 21.60 12.05 7.29
CA SER A 112 20.97 11.69 6.02
C SER A 112 20.94 10.18 5.85
N HIS A 113 22.11 9.52 5.90
CA HIS A 113 22.17 8.06 5.76
C HIS A 113 21.25 7.31 6.72
N SER A 114 21.15 7.76 7.98
CA SER A 114 20.23 7.15 8.94
C SER A 114 18.75 7.43 8.62
N THR A 115 18.42 8.60 8.08
CA THR A 115 17.06 8.94 7.62
C THR A 115 16.64 8.12 6.41
N GLU A 116 17.51 7.99 5.40
CA GLU A 116 17.23 7.17 4.23
C GLU A 116 17.09 5.68 4.59
N ASP A 117 17.96 5.15 5.45
CA ASP A 117 17.89 3.76 5.92
C ASP A 117 16.59 3.49 6.70
N LEU A 118 16.20 4.42 7.58
CA LEU A 118 14.93 4.33 8.31
C LEU A 118 13.72 4.37 7.37
N LEU A 119 13.74 5.23 6.35
CA LEU A 119 12.65 5.31 5.38
C LEU A 119 12.53 4.05 4.52
N LEU A 120 13.66 3.48 4.13
CA LEU A 120 13.68 2.20 3.41
C LEU A 120 13.11 1.08 4.28
N ALA A 121 13.55 0.97 5.54
CA ALA A 121 13.06 -0.02 6.49
C ALA A 121 11.57 0.14 6.80
N ALA A 122 11.07 1.38 6.92
CA ALA A 122 9.66 1.68 7.14
C ALA A 122 8.78 1.15 6.00
N ARG A 123 9.22 1.39 4.76
CA ARG A 123 8.52 0.95 3.54
C ARG A 123 8.60 -0.55 3.34
N GLU A 124 9.75 -1.15 3.57
CA GLU A 124 9.91 -2.61 3.50
C GLU A 124 8.99 -3.33 4.49
N ALA A 125 8.90 -2.84 5.73
CA ALA A 125 7.99 -3.36 6.74
C ALA A 125 6.52 -3.20 6.32
N TYR A 126 6.14 -2.05 5.73
CA TYR A 126 4.79 -1.83 5.20
C TYR A 126 4.42 -2.83 4.10
N TRP A 127 5.32 -3.05 3.13
CA TRP A 127 5.09 -3.98 2.02
C TRP A 127 5.11 -5.46 2.45
N SER A 128 5.65 -5.75 3.63
CA SER A 128 5.69 -7.08 4.23
C SER A 128 4.54 -7.34 5.22
N ASP A 129 3.54 -6.45 5.26
CA ASP A 129 2.41 -6.45 6.23
C ASP A 129 2.86 -6.40 7.71
N GLU A 130 4.09 -5.97 7.99
CA GLU A 130 4.64 -5.79 9.33
C GLU A 130 4.35 -4.38 9.87
N PHE A 131 3.07 -4.04 9.96
CA PHE A 131 2.63 -2.66 10.19
C PHE A 131 3.14 -2.06 11.51
N ASP A 132 3.24 -2.82 12.60
CA ASP A 132 3.76 -2.30 13.87
C ASP A 132 5.25 -1.90 13.78
N ARG A 133 6.05 -2.65 13.01
CA ARG A 133 7.43 -2.27 12.72
C ARG A 133 7.48 -1.01 11.86
N SER A 134 6.64 -0.93 10.83
CA SER A 134 6.54 0.25 9.97
C SER A 134 6.20 1.52 10.76
N VAL A 135 5.23 1.44 11.69
CA VAL A 135 4.90 2.53 12.63
C VAL A 135 6.13 2.95 13.44
N GLY A 136 6.86 2.00 14.02
CA GLY A 136 8.07 2.31 14.80
C GLY A 136 9.15 3.04 14.00
N PHE A 137 9.34 2.66 12.73
CA PHE A 137 10.29 3.35 11.84
C PHE A 137 9.82 4.76 11.46
N TYR A 138 8.55 4.95 11.08
CA TYR A 138 8.01 6.29 10.79
C TYR A 138 8.00 7.21 12.01
N GLN A 139 7.70 6.69 13.21
CA GLN A 139 7.83 7.47 14.45
C GLN A 139 9.28 7.85 14.74
N SER A 140 10.25 7.01 14.37
CA SER A 140 11.67 7.35 14.50
C SER A 140 12.07 8.44 13.51
N LEU A 141 11.58 8.39 12.27
CA LEU A 141 11.76 9.46 11.29
C LEU A 141 11.19 10.79 11.80
N LEU A 142 9.97 10.78 12.34
CA LEU A 142 9.31 11.99 12.87
C LEU A 142 10.01 12.61 14.08
N LYS A 143 10.82 11.84 14.81
CA LYS A 143 11.67 12.38 15.89
C LYS A 143 12.92 13.08 15.34
N LEU A 144 13.39 12.67 14.17
CA LEU A 144 14.54 13.30 13.49
C LEU A 144 14.10 14.54 12.72
N ASP A 145 12.99 14.44 11.99
CA ASP A 145 12.40 15.52 11.19
C ASP A 145 10.88 15.37 11.14
N ASP A 146 10.16 16.41 11.58
CA ASP A 146 8.69 16.45 11.60
C ASP A 146 8.11 16.76 10.20
N HIS A 147 8.46 15.94 9.22
CA HIS A 147 8.11 16.17 7.82
C HIS A 147 6.70 15.65 7.48
N PRO A 148 5.83 16.45 6.83
CA PRO A 148 4.46 16.03 6.47
C PRO A 148 4.39 14.77 5.61
N ALA A 149 5.40 14.52 4.77
CA ALA A 149 5.47 13.29 3.99
C ALA A 149 5.52 12.03 4.87
N TYR A 150 6.26 12.03 5.98
CA TYR A 150 6.32 10.90 6.91
C TYR A 150 5.00 10.69 7.65
N LYS A 151 4.31 11.78 8.01
CA LYS A 151 2.95 11.72 8.58
C LYS A 151 1.96 11.07 7.61
N GLY A 152 2.03 11.40 6.32
CA GLY A 152 1.15 10.82 5.29
C GLY A 152 1.38 9.33 5.08
N GLU A 153 2.64 8.90 5.06
CA GLU A 153 2.97 7.48 4.99
C GLU A 153 2.54 6.74 6.27
N LEU A 154 2.74 7.33 7.46
CA LEU A 154 2.24 6.78 8.72
C LEU A 154 0.71 6.65 8.75
N ALA A 155 -0.01 7.62 8.18
CA ALA A 155 -1.46 7.55 8.02
C ALA A 155 -1.87 6.36 7.15
N ASN A 156 -1.13 6.09 6.05
CA ASN A 156 -1.35 4.91 5.22
C ASN A 156 -1.17 3.60 6.03
N VAL A 157 -0.15 3.54 6.90
CA VAL A 157 0.07 2.38 7.77
C VAL A 157 -1.10 2.20 8.74
N TYR A 158 -1.56 3.25 9.43
CA TYR A 158 -2.70 3.16 10.34
C TYR A 158 -4.00 2.77 9.63
N TRP A 159 -4.23 3.29 8.42
CA TRP A 159 -5.35 2.86 7.59
C TRP A 159 -5.29 1.36 7.29
N LYS A 160 -4.13 0.81 6.94
CA LYS A 160 -3.96 -0.64 6.74
C LYS A 160 -4.20 -1.47 8.00
N GLN A 161 -3.89 -0.93 9.17
CA GLN A 161 -4.18 -1.57 10.45
C GLN A 161 -5.66 -1.49 10.86
N GLY A 162 -6.49 -0.74 10.14
CA GLY A 162 -7.87 -0.44 10.55
C GLY A 162 -7.97 0.57 11.69
N LYS A 163 -6.87 1.26 12.02
CA LYS A 163 -6.81 2.37 12.98
C LYS A 163 -7.32 3.64 12.30
N ASN A 164 -8.61 3.63 12.01
CA ASN A 164 -9.21 4.58 11.07
C ASN A 164 -9.16 6.02 11.59
N GLN A 165 -9.35 6.22 12.90
CA GLN A 165 -9.35 7.56 13.50
C GLN A 165 -7.96 8.19 13.43
N GLU A 166 -6.92 7.44 13.83
CA GLU A 166 -5.54 7.90 13.80
C GLU A 166 -5.06 8.22 12.37
N ALA A 167 -5.51 7.44 11.39
CA ALA A 167 -5.23 7.71 9.98
C ALA A 167 -5.87 9.03 9.52
N VAL A 168 -7.16 9.24 9.82
CA VAL A 168 -7.88 10.47 9.43
C VAL A 168 -7.32 11.70 10.14
N ASP A 169 -6.93 11.59 11.40
CA ASP A 169 -6.30 12.69 12.14
C ASP A 169 -5.01 13.16 11.47
N LEU A 170 -4.12 12.21 11.11
CA LEU A 170 -2.88 12.53 10.39
C LEU A 170 -3.14 13.08 8.98
N TYR A 171 -4.09 12.51 8.24
CA TYR A 171 -4.44 13.03 6.92
C TYR A 171 -4.97 14.46 6.97
N ALA A 172 -5.81 14.78 7.96
CA ALA A 172 -6.32 16.13 8.15
C ALA A 172 -5.22 17.13 8.51
N GLU A 173 -4.21 16.69 9.29
CA GLU A 173 -3.05 17.51 9.63
C GLU A 173 -2.21 17.90 8.40
N ILE A 174 -2.01 16.97 7.45
CA ILE A 174 -1.18 17.20 6.26
C ILE A 174 -1.95 17.69 5.04
N ALA A 175 -3.27 17.82 5.11
CA ALA A 175 -4.14 18.12 3.97
C ALA A 175 -3.72 19.40 3.22
N GLY A 176 -3.37 20.45 3.95
CA GLY A 176 -2.89 21.70 3.36
C GLY A 176 -1.59 21.53 2.58
N TRP A 177 -0.62 20.83 3.17
CA TRP A 177 0.65 20.52 2.49
C TRP A 177 0.43 19.66 1.23
N MET A 178 -0.46 18.66 1.28
CA MET A 178 -0.79 17.85 0.11
C MET A 178 -1.38 18.69 -1.04
N ALA A 179 -2.25 19.65 -0.72
CA ALA A 179 -2.83 20.56 -1.71
C ALA A 179 -1.76 21.47 -2.33
N GLU A 180 -0.84 22.00 -1.53
CA GLU A 180 0.31 22.80 -2.01
C GLU A 180 1.22 22.00 -2.97
N GLN A 181 1.37 20.70 -2.75
CA GLN A 181 2.09 19.79 -3.66
C GLN A 181 1.28 19.39 -4.90
N GLY A 182 0.04 19.89 -5.08
CA GLY A 182 -0.82 19.53 -6.19
C GLY A 182 -1.39 18.10 -6.13
N ARG A 183 -1.33 17.43 -4.97
CA ARG A 183 -1.83 16.05 -4.77
C ARG A 183 -3.36 16.00 -4.58
N MET A 184 -4.10 16.73 -5.41
CA MET A 184 -5.55 16.95 -5.25
C MET A 184 -6.37 15.67 -5.41
N ALA A 185 -5.97 14.77 -6.32
CA ALA A 185 -6.66 13.50 -6.55
C ALA A 185 -6.59 12.58 -5.32
N GLU A 186 -5.42 12.51 -4.70
CA GLU A 186 -5.22 11.73 -3.48
C GLU A 186 -5.98 12.34 -2.30
N LEU A 187 -5.93 13.67 -2.16
CA LEU A 187 -6.65 14.39 -1.12
C LEU A 187 -8.17 14.22 -1.25
N MET A 188 -8.71 14.16 -2.47
CA MET A 188 -10.11 13.84 -2.72
C MET A 188 -10.46 12.42 -2.26
N GLY A 189 -9.61 11.44 -2.56
CA GLY A 189 -9.79 10.07 -2.09
C GLY A 189 -9.77 9.97 -0.56
N ILE A 190 -8.83 10.66 0.08
CA ILE A 190 -8.72 10.78 1.53
C ILE A 190 -9.98 11.42 2.12
N LYS A 191 -10.52 12.47 1.50
CA LYS A 191 -11.77 13.10 1.96
C LYS A 191 -12.93 12.10 1.95
N VAL A 192 -13.12 11.35 0.86
CA VAL A 192 -14.20 10.35 0.75
C VAL A 192 -14.08 9.30 1.85
N TYR A 193 -12.86 8.86 2.14
CA TYR A 193 -12.59 7.96 3.25
C TYR A 193 -12.94 8.61 4.60
N ALA A 194 -12.45 9.82 4.86
CA ALA A 194 -12.70 10.58 6.08
C ALA A 194 -14.20 10.86 6.31
N ASP A 195 -14.99 11.11 5.26
CA ASP A 195 -16.45 11.34 5.37
C ASP A 195 -17.16 10.19 6.09
N SER A 196 -16.63 8.96 5.99
CA SER A 196 -17.19 7.77 6.65
C SER A 196 -16.70 7.53 8.08
N VAL A 197 -15.57 8.10 8.45
CA VAL A 197 -14.88 7.88 9.74
C VAL A 197 -15.11 9.06 10.68
N ASP A 198 -14.81 10.27 10.21
CA ASP A 198 -14.91 11.52 10.94
C ASP A 198 -15.32 12.66 9.96
N PRO A 199 -16.63 12.97 9.88
CA PRO A 199 -17.14 14.00 8.97
C PRO A 199 -16.60 15.41 9.23
N GLU A 200 -16.19 15.72 10.47
CA GLU A 200 -15.64 17.04 10.79
C GLU A 200 -14.24 17.19 10.19
N LYS A 201 -13.41 16.15 10.32
CA LYS A 201 -12.10 16.08 9.66
C LYS A 201 -12.22 16.06 8.14
N ALA A 202 -13.22 15.37 7.61
CA ALA A 202 -13.49 15.38 6.18
C ALA A 202 -13.88 16.77 5.65
N ALA A 203 -14.67 17.52 6.42
CA ALA A 203 -14.98 18.92 6.11
C ALA A 203 -13.72 19.79 6.16
N GLN A 204 -12.83 19.58 7.15
CA GLN A 204 -11.53 20.26 7.22
C GLN A 204 -10.68 19.99 5.97
N ILE A 205 -10.51 18.72 5.58
CA ILE A 205 -9.78 18.32 4.36
C ILE A 205 -10.40 18.98 3.12
N GLY A 206 -11.73 19.02 3.04
CA GLY A 206 -12.47 19.61 1.92
C GLY A 206 -12.19 21.11 1.69
N GLN A 207 -11.72 21.85 2.69
CA GLN A 207 -11.37 23.27 2.54
C GLN A 207 -10.20 23.51 1.58
N TYR A 208 -9.38 22.48 1.35
CA TYR A 208 -8.20 22.52 0.50
C TYR A 208 -8.45 22.06 -0.95
N LEU A 209 -9.64 21.53 -1.26
CA LEU A 209 -9.99 20.96 -2.59
C LEU A 209 -10.59 21.98 -3.57
N LYS A 210 -10.13 23.24 -3.55
CA LYS A 210 -10.70 24.33 -4.35
C LYS A 210 -10.34 24.28 -5.83
#